data_AF-A0A7L0RZ68-F1
#
_entry.id   AF-A0A7L0RZ68-F1
#
_cell.length_a   1.000
_cell.length_b   1.000
_cell.length_c   1.000
_cell.angle_alpha   90.00
_cell.angle_beta   90.00
_cell.angle_gamma   90.00
#
_symmetry.space_group_name_H-M   'P 1'
#
loop_
_entity.id
_entity.type
_entity.pdbx_description
1 polymer ?
#
loop_
_entity_poly.entity_id
_entity_poly.type
_entity_poly.pdbx_seq_one_letter_code
_entity_poly.pdbx_strand_id
1 'polypeptide(L)'
;LIQMLRGAKKRDVLQLLRRAPEAMTPFVVEAAVAAQSVASLAALSDFLDFSKDPKSLLEKFLYAAAFSPRPSGDLLRLVLDKLDGKQLVPEVQETGIVAVGSLVGKLCRQKLCGLQEVEHGVETILSGLRGAENESKAVIYLLALGNAALPKTIPTLLDHAEEGPATVTTAAISALRQFPTQHISDKVKRAMRRIFHETRKSYEKTCRLAAAEILLDNKPLPMDVINILLATSELETETAMFLLLKVQNNLR
;
A
#
# COMPACT_ATOMS: atom_id res chain seq x y z
N LEU A 1 -18.81 -22.81 -1.12
CA LEU A 1 -18.97 -21.87 0.01
C LEU A 1 -19.23 -20.42 -0.43
N ILE A 2 -18.31 -19.75 -1.13
CA ILE A 2 -18.47 -18.32 -1.51
C ILE A 2 -19.80 -18.02 -2.24
N GLN A 3 -20.19 -18.83 -3.23
CA GLN A 3 -21.45 -18.64 -3.94
C GLN A 3 -22.68 -18.78 -3.03
N MET A 4 -22.62 -19.66 -2.02
CA MET A 4 -23.69 -19.78 -1.04
C MET A 4 -23.76 -18.54 -0.14
N LEU A 5 -22.61 -18.03 0.30
CA LEU A 5 -22.53 -16.83 1.16
C LEU A 5 -23.03 -15.56 0.44
N ARG A 6 -22.90 -15.49 -0.89
CA ARG A 6 -23.45 -14.38 -1.69
C ARG A 6 -24.96 -14.26 -1.59
N GLY A 7 -25.68 -15.37 -1.49
CA GLY A 7 -27.14 -15.40 -1.39
C GLY A 7 -27.67 -15.61 0.04
N ALA A 8 -26.80 -15.81 1.03
CA ALA A 8 -27.19 -16.10 2.40
C ALA A 8 -27.66 -14.86 3.16
N LYS A 9 -28.54 -15.05 4.15
CA LYS A 9 -28.97 -13.98 5.06
C LYS A 9 -27.92 -13.74 6.13
N LYS A 10 -27.85 -12.51 6.67
CA LYS A 10 -26.92 -12.10 7.73
C LYS A 10 -26.91 -13.09 8.90
N ARG A 11 -28.10 -13.49 9.37
CA ARG A 11 -28.26 -14.44 10.49
C ARG A 11 -27.57 -15.78 10.22
N ASP A 12 -27.72 -16.32 9.02
CA ASP A 12 -27.18 -17.63 8.65
C ASP A 12 -25.65 -17.58 8.54
N VAL A 13 -25.11 -16.50 7.96
CA VAL A 13 -23.66 -16.27 7.89
C VAL A 13 -23.06 -16.10 9.29
N LEU A 14 -23.72 -15.31 10.15
CA LEU A 14 -23.26 -15.09 11.53
C LEU A 14 -23.29 -16.39 12.35
N GLN A 15 -24.32 -17.21 12.16
CA GLN A 15 -24.41 -18.52 12.82
C GLN A 15 -23.31 -19.47 12.34
N LEU A 16 -22.98 -19.44 11.04
CA LEU A 16 -21.86 -20.22 10.50
C LEU A 16 -20.52 -19.77 11.11
N LEU A 17 -20.26 -18.47 11.17
CA LEU A 17 -19.04 -17.92 11.78
C LEU A 17 -18.87 -18.33 13.24
N ARG A 18 -19.95 -18.24 14.04
CA ARG A 18 -19.92 -18.58 15.48
C ARG A 18 -19.82 -20.08 15.78
N ARG A 19 -20.27 -20.93 14.85
CA ARG A 19 -20.27 -22.40 15.03
C ARG A 19 -19.10 -23.09 14.34
N ALA A 20 -18.33 -22.36 13.52
CA ALA A 20 -17.16 -22.91 12.89
C ALA A 20 -16.17 -23.39 13.96
N PRO A 21 -15.56 -24.57 13.80
CA PRO A 21 -14.41 -24.95 14.62
C PRO A 21 -13.33 -23.87 14.52
N GLU A 22 -12.56 -23.67 15.59
CA GLU A 22 -11.51 -22.64 15.65
C GLU A 22 -10.56 -22.74 14.46
N ALA A 23 -10.12 -23.96 14.11
CA ALA A 23 -9.26 -24.22 12.96
C ALA A 23 -9.87 -23.84 11.59
N MET A 24 -11.21 -23.81 11.49
CA MET A 24 -11.94 -23.47 10.25
C MET A 24 -12.37 -22.01 10.21
N THR A 25 -12.36 -21.32 11.34
CA THR A 25 -12.87 -19.94 11.47
C THR A 25 -12.19 -18.96 10.51
N PRO A 26 -10.84 -18.96 10.36
CA PRO A 26 -10.17 -18.09 9.39
C PRO A 26 -10.67 -18.30 7.95
N PHE A 27 -10.88 -19.55 7.52
CA PHE A 27 -11.35 -19.86 6.16
C PHE A 27 -12.78 -19.39 5.92
N VAL A 28 -13.65 -19.46 6.94
CA VAL A 28 -15.02 -18.95 6.84
C VAL A 28 -15.01 -17.41 6.76
N VAL A 29 -14.13 -16.75 7.51
CA VAL A 29 -13.93 -15.29 7.44
C VAL A 29 -13.46 -14.89 6.05
N GLU A 30 -12.42 -15.54 5.51
CA GLU A 30 -11.92 -15.29 4.15
C GLU A 30 -13.02 -15.48 3.09
N ALA A 31 -13.81 -16.55 3.21
CA ALA A 31 -14.91 -16.82 2.29
C ALA A 31 -16.02 -15.77 2.38
N ALA A 32 -16.32 -15.26 3.58
CA ALA A 32 -17.31 -14.20 3.78
C ALA A 32 -16.83 -12.85 3.22
N VAL A 33 -15.53 -12.52 3.36
CA VAL A 33 -14.93 -11.35 2.72
C VAL A 33 -15.00 -11.49 1.19
N ALA A 34 -14.64 -12.65 0.64
CA ALA A 34 -14.68 -12.92 -0.79
C ALA A 34 -16.09 -12.92 -1.39
N ALA A 35 -17.12 -13.19 -0.56
CA ALA A 35 -18.51 -13.13 -1.00
C ALA A 35 -18.96 -11.70 -1.32
N GLN A 36 -18.49 -10.71 -0.55
CA GLN A 36 -18.81 -9.29 -0.71
C GLN A 36 -20.31 -8.95 -0.76
N SER A 37 -21.17 -9.80 -0.22
CA SER A 37 -22.58 -9.46 -0.06
C SER A 37 -22.76 -8.58 1.18
N VAL A 38 -23.78 -7.71 1.14
CA VAL A 38 -24.15 -6.86 2.28
C VAL A 38 -24.37 -7.71 3.54
N ALA A 39 -25.01 -8.87 3.39
CA ALA A 39 -25.26 -9.81 4.48
C ALA A 39 -23.97 -10.40 5.07
N SER A 40 -23.00 -10.79 4.23
CA SER A 40 -21.72 -11.34 4.69
C SER A 40 -20.87 -10.29 5.40
N LEU A 41 -20.77 -9.08 4.84
CA LEU A 41 -20.00 -8.00 5.46
C LEU A 41 -20.63 -7.53 6.78
N ALA A 42 -21.96 -7.43 6.84
CA ALA A 42 -22.66 -7.12 8.09
C ALA A 42 -22.48 -8.22 9.16
N ALA A 43 -22.46 -9.49 8.76
CA ALA A 43 -22.18 -10.59 9.69
C ALA A 43 -20.74 -10.58 10.20
N LEU A 44 -19.76 -10.24 9.34
CA LEU A 44 -18.37 -10.05 9.74
C LEU A 44 -18.22 -8.88 10.71
N SER A 45 -18.95 -7.77 10.49
CA SER A 45 -18.95 -6.63 11.42
C SER A 45 -19.42 -7.04 12.82
N ASP A 46 -20.49 -7.83 12.92
CA ASP A 46 -21.00 -8.31 14.20
C ASP A 46 -20.11 -9.39 14.84
N PHE A 47 -19.35 -10.13 14.04
CA PHE A 47 -18.55 -11.26 14.49
C PHE A 47 -17.17 -10.85 15.00
N LEU A 48 -16.46 -9.98 14.27
CA LEU A 48 -15.09 -9.61 14.57
C LEU A 48 -15.02 -8.54 15.67
N ASP A 49 -14.32 -8.80 16.75
CA ASP A 49 -14.01 -7.85 17.82
C ASP A 49 -12.49 -7.58 17.85
N PHE A 50 -12.07 -6.47 17.25
CA PHE A 50 -10.66 -6.10 17.14
C PHE A 50 -9.98 -5.81 18.51
N SER A 51 -10.76 -5.67 19.58
CA SER A 51 -10.24 -5.49 20.94
C SER A 51 -10.04 -6.80 21.71
N LYS A 52 -10.58 -7.92 21.20
CA LYS A 52 -10.60 -9.20 21.94
C LYS A 52 -10.14 -10.40 21.12
N ASP A 53 -10.43 -10.40 19.83
CA ASP A 53 -10.14 -11.54 18.98
C ASP A 53 -8.63 -11.74 18.80
N PRO A 54 -8.19 -13.00 18.57
CA PRO A 54 -6.78 -13.28 18.35
C PRO A 54 -6.22 -12.50 17.14
N LYS A 55 -5.02 -11.91 17.32
CA LYS A 55 -4.29 -11.20 16.26
C LYS A 55 -4.26 -11.97 14.94
N SER A 56 -4.01 -13.28 14.99
CA SER A 56 -3.96 -14.14 13.81
C SER A 56 -5.26 -14.17 13.01
N LEU A 57 -6.42 -14.13 13.66
CA LEU A 57 -7.72 -14.06 13.00
C LEU A 57 -7.96 -12.68 12.37
N LEU A 58 -7.62 -11.62 13.10
CA LEU A 58 -7.76 -10.25 12.63
C LEU A 58 -6.87 -9.97 11.40
N GLU A 59 -5.61 -10.41 11.43
CA GLU A 59 -4.71 -10.32 10.28
C GLU A 59 -5.25 -11.10 9.09
N LYS A 60 -5.81 -12.31 9.28
CA LYS A 60 -6.43 -13.09 8.20
C LYS A 60 -7.58 -12.33 7.54
N PHE A 61 -8.44 -11.70 8.33
CA PHE A 61 -9.49 -10.82 7.81
C PHE A 61 -8.90 -9.65 7.00
N LEU A 62 -7.91 -8.95 7.55
CA LEU A 62 -7.30 -7.78 6.90
C LEU A 62 -6.57 -8.15 5.61
N TYR A 63 -5.85 -9.28 5.58
CA TYR A 63 -5.24 -9.80 4.35
C TYR A 63 -6.31 -10.16 3.32
N ALA A 64 -7.38 -10.87 3.72
CA ALA A 64 -8.47 -11.18 2.81
C ALA A 64 -9.11 -9.92 2.21
N ALA A 65 -9.28 -8.87 3.02
CA ALA A 65 -9.79 -7.59 2.57
C ALA A 65 -8.81 -6.92 1.60
N ALA A 66 -7.53 -6.79 1.97
CA ALA A 66 -6.48 -6.19 1.16
C ALA A 66 -6.31 -6.88 -0.19
N PHE A 67 -6.43 -8.22 -0.23
CA PHE A 67 -6.28 -9.02 -1.46
C PHE A 67 -7.57 -9.20 -2.25
N SER A 68 -8.72 -8.73 -1.75
CA SER A 68 -9.97 -8.77 -2.48
C SER A 68 -9.82 -8.19 -3.90
N PRO A 69 -10.16 -8.91 -4.98
CA PRO A 69 -9.85 -8.46 -6.35
C PRO A 69 -10.74 -7.30 -6.82
N ARG A 70 -11.99 -7.24 -6.32
CA ARG A 70 -12.97 -6.20 -6.66
C ARG A 70 -13.70 -5.75 -5.39
N PRO A 71 -13.05 -5.05 -4.45
CA PRO A 71 -13.65 -4.66 -3.19
C PRO A 71 -14.83 -3.69 -3.40
N SER A 72 -15.77 -3.69 -2.44
CA SER A 72 -16.86 -2.73 -2.33
C SER A 72 -16.54 -1.59 -1.36
N GLY A 73 -17.26 -0.47 -1.45
CA GLY A 73 -17.19 0.61 -0.47
C GLY A 73 -17.56 0.14 0.94
N ASP A 74 -18.52 -0.79 1.06
CA ASP A 74 -18.91 -1.38 2.35
C ASP A 74 -17.78 -2.18 3.02
N LEU A 75 -16.94 -2.87 2.23
CA LEU A 75 -15.77 -3.57 2.77
C LEU A 75 -14.72 -2.57 3.28
N LEU A 76 -14.52 -1.45 2.56
CA LEU A 76 -13.64 -0.39 3.03
C LEU A 76 -14.18 0.26 4.32
N ARG A 77 -15.48 0.57 4.36
CA ARG A 77 -16.14 1.12 5.56
C ARG A 77 -15.98 0.19 6.75
N LEU A 78 -16.25 -1.11 6.56
CA LEU A 78 -16.07 -2.14 7.59
C LEU A 78 -14.64 -2.12 8.17
N VAL A 79 -13.62 -2.04 7.32
CA VAL A 79 -12.23 -2.01 7.78
C VAL A 79 -11.95 -0.72 8.54
N LEU A 80 -12.37 0.44 8.03
CA LEU A 80 -12.19 1.74 8.70
C LEU A 80 -12.87 1.76 10.08
N ASP A 81 -14.14 1.35 10.16
CA ASP A 81 -14.91 1.28 11.40
C ASP A 81 -14.23 0.39 12.46
N LYS A 82 -13.58 -0.70 12.04
CA LYS A 82 -12.82 -1.58 12.94
C LYS A 82 -11.50 -0.97 13.40
N LEU A 83 -10.89 -0.11 12.59
CA LEU A 83 -9.63 0.58 12.90
C LEU A 83 -9.81 1.85 13.75
N ASP A 84 -11.03 2.39 13.84
CA ASP A 84 -11.34 3.53 14.72
C ASP A 84 -11.52 3.11 16.21
N GLY A 85 -11.34 1.82 16.52
CA GLY A 85 -11.44 1.29 17.89
C GLY A 85 -10.31 1.77 18.82
N LYS A 86 -10.65 2.13 20.06
CA LYS A 86 -9.71 2.71 21.04
C LYS A 86 -8.65 1.75 21.61
N GLN A 87 -8.78 0.44 21.40
CA GLN A 87 -7.92 -0.59 22.01
C GLN A 87 -7.41 -1.59 20.95
N LEU A 88 -6.68 -1.07 19.96
CA LEU A 88 -6.11 -1.89 18.91
C LEU A 88 -4.70 -2.34 19.27
N VAL A 89 -4.43 -3.61 18.98
CA VAL A 89 -3.07 -4.14 18.96
C VAL A 89 -2.29 -3.42 17.84
N PRO A 90 -1.11 -2.81 18.12
CA PRO A 90 -0.40 -1.98 17.16
C PRO A 90 -0.16 -2.65 15.81
N GLU A 91 0.24 -3.92 15.79
CA GLU A 91 0.54 -4.63 14.53
C GLU A 91 -0.73 -4.89 13.69
N VAL A 92 -1.88 -5.06 14.35
CA VAL A 92 -3.18 -5.17 13.66
C VAL A 92 -3.57 -3.83 13.05
N GLN A 93 -3.32 -2.73 13.76
CA GLN A 93 -3.54 -1.38 13.24
C GLN A 93 -2.65 -1.12 12.02
N GLU A 94 -1.37 -1.44 12.09
CA GLU A 94 -0.42 -1.27 10.98
C GLU A 94 -0.84 -2.06 9.74
N THR A 95 -1.18 -3.35 9.93
CA THR A 95 -1.73 -4.21 8.86
C THR A 95 -3.01 -3.63 8.27
N GLY A 96 -3.85 -3.07 9.13
CA GLY A 96 -5.10 -2.41 8.77
C GLY A 96 -4.90 -1.20 7.86
N ILE A 97 -3.97 -0.32 8.21
CA ILE A 97 -3.64 0.87 7.41
C ILE A 97 -3.13 0.48 6.02
N VAL A 98 -2.26 -0.54 5.94
CA VAL A 98 -1.78 -1.08 4.65
C VAL A 98 -2.91 -1.68 3.82
N ALA A 99 -3.87 -2.36 4.47
CA ALA A 99 -5.08 -2.88 3.84
C ALA A 99 -5.99 -1.77 3.31
N VAL A 100 -6.19 -0.69 4.07
CA VAL A 100 -6.94 0.50 3.63
C VAL A 100 -6.34 1.08 2.35
N GLY A 101 -5.01 1.24 2.28
CA GLY A 101 -4.32 1.69 1.07
C GLY A 101 -4.62 0.81 -0.15
N SER A 102 -4.58 -0.50 0.03
CA SER A 102 -4.89 -1.48 -1.03
C SER A 102 -6.34 -1.40 -1.51
N LEU A 103 -7.29 -1.26 -0.58
CA LEU A 103 -8.72 -1.12 -0.89
C LEU A 103 -9.01 0.18 -1.63
N VAL A 104 -8.48 1.30 -1.16
CA VAL A 104 -8.57 2.63 -1.80
C VAL A 104 -8.06 2.57 -3.24
N GLY A 105 -6.85 2.04 -3.45
CA GLY A 105 -6.26 1.94 -4.79
C GLY A 105 -7.11 1.08 -5.74
N LYS A 106 -7.65 -0.04 -5.26
CA LYS A 106 -8.53 -0.91 -6.05
C LYS A 106 -9.89 -0.27 -6.34
N LEU A 107 -10.49 0.45 -5.41
CA LEU A 107 -11.74 1.19 -5.65
C LEU A 107 -11.53 2.31 -6.68
N CYS A 108 -10.45 3.08 -6.57
CA CYS A 108 -10.14 4.11 -7.56
C CYS A 108 -9.87 3.53 -8.95
N ARG A 109 -9.15 2.40 -9.06
CA ARG A 109 -8.98 1.68 -10.36
C ARG A 109 -10.30 1.18 -10.95
N GLN A 110 -11.28 0.88 -10.10
CA GLN A 110 -12.65 0.53 -10.52
C GLN A 110 -13.53 1.75 -10.83
N LYS A 111 -12.95 2.96 -10.92
CA LYS A 111 -13.66 4.23 -11.13
C LYS A 111 -14.61 4.62 -9.98
N LEU A 112 -14.37 4.10 -8.79
CA LEU A 112 -15.13 4.40 -7.57
C LEU A 112 -14.37 5.35 -6.62
N CYS A 113 -13.49 6.19 -7.17
CA CYS A 113 -12.64 7.06 -6.36
C CYS A 113 -13.41 8.19 -5.65
N GLY A 114 -14.60 8.54 -6.13
CA GLY A 114 -15.47 9.58 -5.55
C GLY A 114 -16.42 9.08 -4.47
N LEU A 115 -16.26 7.84 -3.98
CA LEU A 115 -17.00 7.36 -2.82
C LEU A 115 -16.49 8.04 -1.55
N GLN A 116 -17.41 8.40 -0.64
CA GLN A 116 -17.08 9.03 0.63
C GLN A 116 -16.13 8.15 1.46
N GLU A 117 -16.30 6.84 1.42
CA GLU A 117 -15.45 5.87 2.12
C GLU A 117 -14.01 5.92 1.61
N VAL A 118 -13.82 6.16 0.31
CA VAL A 118 -12.51 6.28 -0.31
C VAL A 118 -11.84 7.58 0.12
N GLU A 119 -12.57 8.69 0.12
CA GLU A 119 -12.06 9.97 0.62
C GLU A 119 -11.65 9.88 2.10
N HIS A 120 -12.50 9.26 2.92
CA HIS A 120 -12.21 9.00 4.33
C HIS A 120 -10.96 8.14 4.49
N GLY A 121 -10.83 7.02 3.77
CA GLY A 121 -9.65 6.16 3.84
C GLY A 121 -8.36 6.87 3.42
N VAL A 122 -8.41 7.75 2.42
CA VAL A 122 -7.26 8.58 2.03
C VAL A 122 -6.89 9.56 3.14
N GLU A 123 -7.87 10.23 3.74
CA GLU A 123 -7.62 11.17 4.82
C GLU A 123 -7.08 10.47 6.07
N THR A 124 -7.56 9.27 6.39
CA THR A 124 -7.00 8.44 7.47
C THR A 124 -5.51 8.15 7.24
N ILE A 125 -5.10 7.80 6.01
CA ILE A 125 -3.68 7.55 5.70
C ILE A 125 -2.87 8.86 5.79
N LEU A 126 -3.35 9.96 5.21
CA LEU A 126 -2.62 11.23 5.18
C LEU A 126 -2.50 11.88 6.56
N SER A 127 -3.57 11.87 7.35
CA SER A 127 -3.56 12.37 8.73
C SER A 127 -2.64 11.56 9.62
N GLY A 128 -2.67 10.22 9.48
CA GLY A 128 -1.76 9.33 10.19
C GLY A 128 -0.29 9.56 9.83
N LEU A 129 0.02 9.81 8.54
CA LEU A 129 1.38 10.17 8.12
C LEU A 129 1.83 11.50 8.73
N ARG A 130 0.96 12.53 8.75
CA ARG A 130 1.26 13.84 9.37
C ARG A 130 1.47 13.73 10.88
N GLY A 131 0.75 12.82 11.54
CA GLY A 131 0.84 12.56 12.98
C GLY A 131 1.86 11.49 13.37
N ALA A 132 2.68 10.99 12.44
CA ALA A 132 3.63 9.92 12.74
C ALA A 132 4.77 10.43 13.63
N GLU A 133 4.86 9.88 14.84
CA GLU A 133 5.85 10.28 15.86
C GLU A 133 7.25 9.71 15.60
N ASN A 134 7.38 8.68 14.77
CA ASN A 134 8.63 8.01 14.47
C ASN A 134 8.67 7.46 13.04
N GLU A 135 9.87 7.11 12.59
CA GLU A 135 10.11 6.61 11.23
C GLU A 135 9.32 5.33 10.93
N SER A 136 9.24 4.39 11.87
CA SER A 136 8.50 3.12 11.68
C SER A 136 7.03 3.37 11.37
N LYS A 137 6.36 4.25 12.12
CA LYS A 137 4.97 4.64 11.85
C LYS A 137 4.85 5.34 10.49
N ALA A 138 5.76 6.27 10.17
CA ALA A 138 5.73 6.97 8.89
C ALA A 138 5.86 6.01 7.69
N VAL A 139 6.72 5.00 7.79
CA VAL A 139 6.90 3.96 6.77
C VAL A 139 5.59 3.21 6.50
N ILE A 140 4.81 2.86 7.52
CA ILE A 140 3.52 2.17 7.35
C ILE A 140 2.54 3.00 6.51
N TYR A 141 2.42 4.30 6.81
CA TYR A 141 1.54 5.18 6.03
C TYR A 141 2.05 5.41 4.60
N LEU A 142 3.37 5.51 4.40
CA LEU A 142 3.95 5.61 3.06
C LEU A 142 3.69 4.34 2.23
N LEU A 143 3.79 3.16 2.83
CA LEU A 143 3.41 1.89 2.19
C LEU A 143 1.93 1.89 1.79
N ALA A 144 1.04 2.36 2.67
CA ALA A 144 -0.37 2.49 2.36
C ALA A 144 -0.64 3.48 1.21
N LEU A 145 0.07 4.62 1.16
CA LEU A 145 0.01 5.55 0.04
C LEU A 145 0.51 4.92 -1.27
N GLY A 146 1.58 4.12 -1.22
CA GLY A 146 2.08 3.35 -2.35
C GLY A 146 1.04 2.36 -2.88
N ASN A 147 0.38 1.61 -1.98
CA ASN A 147 -0.69 0.68 -2.36
C ASN A 147 -1.92 1.39 -2.96
N ALA A 148 -2.23 2.59 -2.46
CA ALA A 148 -3.31 3.42 -2.98
C ALA A 148 -2.97 4.02 -4.35
N ALA A 149 -1.70 4.36 -4.59
CA ALA A 149 -1.16 4.89 -5.84
C ALA A 149 -1.99 6.04 -6.44
N LEU A 150 -2.47 6.97 -5.59
CA LEU A 150 -3.32 8.08 -6.02
C LEU A 150 -2.49 9.27 -6.48
N PRO A 151 -2.69 9.80 -7.70
CA PRO A 151 -1.86 10.90 -8.22
C PRO A 151 -1.80 12.13 -7.32
N LYS A 152 -2.89 12.42 -6.58
CA LYS A 152 -2.97 13.53 -5.63
C LYS A 152 -1.99 13.43 -4.45
N THR A 153 -1.45 12.25 -4.14
CA THR A 153 -0.52 12.02 -3.02
C THR A 153 0.94 12.12 -3.43
N ILE A 154 1.24 12.22 -4.74
CA ILE A 154 2.61 12.35 -5.26
C ILE A 154 3.38 13.53 -4.62
N PRO A 155 2.80 14.74 -4.45
CA PRO A 155 3.52 15.83 -3.80
C PRO A 155 4.04 15.43 -2.41
N THR A 156 3.18 14.83 -1.58
CA THR A 156 3.55 14.34 -0.24
C THR A 156 4.66 13.29 -0.29
N LEU A 157 4.58 12.34 -1.23
CA LEU A 157 5.64 11.33 -1.40
C LEU A 157 6.97 11.97 -1.82
N LEU A 158 6.95 12.99 -2.67
CA LEU A 158 8.17 13.70 -3.06
C LEU A 158 8.80 14.44 -1.88
N ASP A 159 8.00 15.08 -1.04
CA ASP A 159 8.50 15.79 0.15
C ASP A 159 9.24 14.81 1.08
N HIS A 160 8.65 13.63 1.34
CA HIS A 160 9.30 12.59 2.14
C HIS A 160 10.51 11.94 1.46
N ALA A 161 10.49 11.79 0.13
CA ALA A 161 11.62 11.22 -0.62
C ALA A 161 12.83 12.17 -0.68
N GLU A 162 12.60 13.49 -0.72
CA GLU A 162 13.70 14.46 -0.79
C GLU A 162 14.23 14.83 0.58
N GLU A 163 13.35 15.05 1.56
CA GLU A 163 13.69 15.67 2.84
C GLU A 163 13.72 14.68 4.02
N GLY A 164 13.06 13.53 3.90
CA GLY A 164 12.96 12.55 4.98
C GLY A 164 14.28 11.89 5.41
N PRO A 165 14.34 11.26 6.59
CA PRO A 165 15.45 10.39 6.97
C PRO A 165 15.54 9.18 6.02
N ALA A 166 16.62 8.41 6.11
CA ALA A 166 16.94 7.39 5.10
C ALA A 166 15.86 6.32 4.91
N THR A 167 15.29 5.81 6.00
CA THR A 167 14.22 4.78 5.97
C THR A 167 12.95 5.32 5.31
N VAL A 168 12.54 6.53 5.69
CA VAL A 168 11.37 7.25 5.18
C VAL A 168 11.57 7.62 3.70
N THR A 169 12.78 8.05 3.34
CA THR A 169 13.16 8.32 1.94
C THR A 169 13.00 7.06 1.09
N THR A 170 13.57 5.93 1.55
CA THR A 170 13.47 4.64 0.86
C THR A 170 12.01 4.21 0.69
N ALA A 171 11.20 4.34 1.74
CA ALA A 171 9.78 3.99 1.70
C ALA A 171 8.99 4.89 0.73
N ALA A 172 9.26 6.20 0.72
CA ALA A 172 8.61 7.14 -0.19
C ALA A 172 8.98 6.89 -1.66
N ILE A 173 10.26 6.62 -1.96
CA ILE A 173 10.69 6.23 -3.30
C ILE A 173 10.03 4.90 -3.71
N SER A 174 9.98 3.92 -2.81
CA SER A 174 9.32 2.63 -3.06
C SER A 174 7.82 2.79 -3.31
N ALA A 175 7.15 3.71 -2.61
CA ALA A 175 5.76 4.05 -2.86
C ALA A 175 5.58 4.70 -4.24
N LEU A 176 6.48 5.61 -4.65
CA LEU A 176 6.45 6.21 -6.00
C LEU A 176 6.63 5.17 -7.11
N ARG A 177 7.40 4.11 -6.89
CA ARG A 177 7.56 3.00 -7.86
C ARG A 177 6.26 2.26 -8.16
N GLN A 178 5.29 2.26 -7.24
CA GLN A 178 4.00 1.59 -7.43
C GLN A 178 3.07 2.33 -8.39
N PHE A 179 3.39 3.57 -8.75
CA PHE A 179 2.56 4.37 -9.64
C PHE A 179 2.71 3.92 -11.10
N PRO A 180 1.60 3.83 -11.85
CA PRO A 180 1.67 3.66 -13.30
C PRO A 180 2.51 4.76 -13.97
N THR A 181 3.24 4.42 -15.04
CA THR A 181 4.16 5.31 -15.75
C THR A 181 3.54 6.66 -16.16
N GLN A 182 2.24 6.69 -16.47
CA GLN A 182 1.51 7.92 -16.78
C GLN A 182 1.51 8.97 -15.66
N HIS A 183 1.75 8.56 -14.42
CA HIS A 183 1.82 9.43 -13.24
C HIS A 183 3.26 9.79 -12.84
N ILE A 184 4.27 9.16 -13.44
CA ILE A 184 5.69 9.48 -13.26
C ILE A 184 6.04 10.69 -14.15
N SER A 185 5.62 11.86 -13.70
CA SER A 185 5.83 13.14 -14.41
C SER A 185 7.30 13.59 -14.40
N ASP A 186 7.60 14.63 -15.18
CA ASP A 186 8.92 15.29 -15.14
C ASP A 186 9.24 15.90 -13.77
N LYS A 187 8.23 16.23 -12.95
CA LYS A 187 8.45 16.63 -11.55
C LYS A 187 9.05 15.47 -10.75
N VAL A 188 8.49 14.27 -10.87
CA VAL A 188 8.99 13.05 -10.19
C VAL A 188 10.39 12.72 -10.69
N LYS A 189 10.61 12.69 -12.01
CA LYS A 189 11.93 12.40 -12.59
C LYS A 189 13.00 13.41 -12.15
N ARG A 190 12.65 14.71 -12.07
CA ARG A 190 13.59 15.73 -11.54
C ARG A 190 13.97 15.48 -10.09
N ALA A 191 13.03 15.09 -9.22
CA ALA A 191 13.36 14.70 -7.84
C ALA A 191 14.26 13.46 -7.81
N MET A 192 13.95 12.42 -8.61
CA MET A 192 14.78 11.21 -8.66
C MET A 192 16.21 11.49 -9.13
N ARG A 193 16.40 12.41 -10.09
CA ARG A 193 17.75 12.88 -10.48
C ARG A 193 18.48 13.55 -9.32
N ARG A 194 17.78 14.41 -8.57
CA ARG A 194 18.39 15.09 -7.41
C ARG A 194 18.82 14.12 -6.32
N ILE A 195 18.02 13.08 -6.08
CA ILE A 195 18.33 12.00 -5.14
C ILE A 195 19.50 11.16 -5.65
N PHE A 196 19.45 10.70 -6.90
CA PHE A 196 20.50 9.86 -7.50
C PHE A 196 21.87 10.53 -7.51
N HIS A 197 21.90 11.83 -7.83
CA HIS A 197 23.11 12.66 -7.89
C HIS A 197 23.45 13.37 -6.57
N GLU A 198 22.70 13.12 -5.49
CA GLU A 198 22.93 13.70 -4.17
C GLU A 198 23.05 15.25 -4.17
N THR A 199 22.32 15.92 -5.06
CA THR A 199 22.47 17.37 -5.30
C THR A 199 21.98 18.27 -4.17
N ARG A 200 21.24 17.72 -3.19
CA ARG A 200 20.67 18.47 -2.06
C ARG A 200 21.26 18.05 -0.72
N LYS A 201 21.41 16.74 -0.52
CA LYS A 201 21.98 16.10 0.66
C LYS A 201 22.54 14.75 0.24
N SER A 202 23.28 14.10 1.14
CA SER A 202 23.68 12.71 0.92
C SER A 202 22.48 11.77 1.12
N TYR A 203 22.40 10.77 0.26
CA TYR A 203 21.38 9.73 0.27
C TYR A 203 22.06 8.36 0.37
N GLU A 204 21.43 7.42 1.06
CA GLU A 204 21.92 6.04 1.08
C GLU A 204 21.99 5.45 -0.33
N LYS A 205 22.95 4.54 -0.54
CA LYS A 205 23.16 3.88 -1.83
C LYS A 205 21.88 3.18 -2.34
N THR A 206 21.10 2.59 -1.44
CA THR A 206 19.81 1.95 -1.70
C THR A 206 18.77 2.95 -2.22
N CYS A 207 18.70 4.15 -1.65
CA CYS A 207 17.83 5.23 -2.10
C CYS A 207 18.22 5.70 -3.51
N ARG A 208 19.52 5.90 -3.76
CA ARG A 208 20.05 6.29 -5.07
C ARG A 208 19.72 5.25 -6.13
N LEU A 209 19.93 3.97 -5.81
CA LEU A 209 19.59 2.87 -6.70
C LEU A 209 18.10 2.87 -7.04
N ALA A 210 17.22 2.97 -6.03
CA ALA A 210 15.78 3.00 -6.25
C ALA A 210 15.33 4.21 -7.09
N ALA A 211 15.98 5.36 -6.94
CA ALA A 211 15.73 6.53 -7.77
C ALA A 211 16.16 6.31 -9.23
N ALA A 212 17.33 5.70 -9.45
CA ALA A 212 17.79 5.32 -10.80
C ALA A 212 16.83 4.34 -11.48
N GLU A 213 16.29 3.37 -10.73
CA GLU A 213 15.29 2.45 -11.26
C GLU A 213 14.04 3.16 -11.76
N ILE A 214 13.49 4.13 -11.00
CA ILE A 214 12.35 4.93 -11.47
C ILE A 214 12.68 5.67 -12.76
N LEU A 215 13.88 6.24 -12.88
CA LEU A 215 14.30 6.95 -14.10
C LEU A 215 14.34 6.00 -15.31
N LEU A 216 14.94 4.82 -15.16
CA LEU A 216 15.06 3.82 -16.22
C LEU A 216 13.72 3.21 -16.62
N ASP A 217 12.83 2.95 -15.66
CA ASP A 217 11.55 2.29 -15.92
C ASP A 217 10.49 3.22 -16.56
N ASN A 218 10.74 4.54 -16.59
CA ASN A 218 9.73 5.54 -16.95
C ASN A 218 10.17 6.50 -18.06
N LYS A 219 10.48 5.94 -19.24
CA LYS A 219 10.90 6.67 -20.44
C LYS A 219 12.11 7.58 -20.14
N PRO A 220 13.29 7.00 -19.90
CA PRO A 220 14.49 7.74 -19.53
C PRO A 220 14.89 8.69 -20.66
N LEU A 221 15.44 9.85 -20.30
CA LEU A 221 16.14 10.68 -21.26
C LEU A 221 17.50 10.04 -21.59
N PRO A 222 18.08 10.29 -22.78
CA PRO A 222 19.43 9.83 -23.10
C PRO A 222 20.45 10.23 -22.02
N MET A 223 20.32 11.45 -21.49
CA MET A 223 21.17 11.92 -20.38
C MET A 223 20.96 11.15 -19.07
N ASP A 224 19.76 10.64 -18.79
CA ASP A 224 19.52 9.80 -17.61
C ASP A 224 20.33 8.51 -17.73
N VAL A 225 20.29 7.88 -18.91
CA VAL A 225 21.02 6.64 -19.19
C VAL A 225 22.54 6.89 -19.11
N ILE A 226 23.04 7.94 -19.76
CA ILE A 226 24.47 8.29 -19.74
C ILE A 226 24.94 8.53 -18.29
N ASN A 227 24.21 9.34 -17.53
CA ASN A 227 24.57 9.67 -16.16
C ASN A 227 24.56 8.44 -15.24
N ILE A 228 23.59 7.54 -15.42
CA ILE A 228 23.52 6.29 -14.65
C ILE A 228 24.69 5.38 -15.02
N LEU A 229 25.02 5.24 -16.30
CA LEU A 229 26.16 4.44 -16.75
C LEU A 229 27.49 4.99 -16.24
N LEU A 230 27.69 6.31 -16.29
CA LEU A 230 28.90 6.94 -15.74
C LEU A 230 29.03 6.70 -14.24
N ALA A 231 27.92 6.71 -13.49
CA ALA A 231 27.96 6.41 -12.06
C ALA A 231 28.35 4.95 -11.76
N THR A 232 28.15 4.00 -12.68
CA THR A 232 28.46 2.57 -12.43
C THR A 232 29.93 2.31 -12.12
N SER A 233 30.87 3.15 -12.58
CA SER A 233 32.29 3.01 -12.24
C SER A 233 32.61 3.35 -10.78
N GLU A 234 31.71 4.04 -10.09
CA GLU A 234 31.86 4.48 -8.70
C GLU A 234 30.97 3.68 -7.73
N LEU A 235 30.18 2.73 -8.25
CA LEU A 235 29.27 1.90 -7.46
C LEU A 235 29.89 0.53 -7.14
N GLU A 236 29.34 -0.13 -6.11
CA GLU A 236 29.68 -1.51 -5.78
C GLU A 236 29.33 -2.44 -6.95
N THR A 237 30.15 -3.48 -7.16
CA THR A 237 30.09 -4.39 -8.32
C THR A 237 28.68 -4.92 -8.60
N GLU A 238 27.96 -5.32 -7.56
CA GLU A 238 26.60 -5.87 -7.68
C GLU A 238 25.60 -4.81 -8.16
N THR A 239 25.67 -3.61 -7.60
CA THR A 239 24.80 -2.48 -7.97
C THR A 239 25.09 -2.01 -9.41
N ALA A 240 26.38 -1.93 -9.76
CA ALA A 240 26.82 -1.60 -11.12
C ALA A 240 26.30 -2.63 -12.14
N MET A 241 26.48 -3.93 -11.86
CA MET A 241 26.00 -5.02 -12.71
C MET A 241 24.47 -4.98 -12.87
N PHE A 242 23.74 -4.77 -11.77
CA PHE A 242 22.28 -4.64 -11.80
C PHE A 242 21.82 -3.50 -12.73
N LEU A 243 22.41 -2.32 -12.59
CA LEU A 243 22.07 -1.16 -13.42
C LEU A 243 22.42 -1.39 -14.90
N LEU A 244 23.57 -2.00 -15.19
CA LEU A 244 23.98 -2.36 -16.56
C LEU A 244 22.98 -3.31 -17.21
N LEU A 245 22.60 -4.39 -16.53
CA LEU A 245 21.60 -5.33 -17.02
C LEU A 245 20.24 -4.66 -17.24
N LYS A 246 19.85 -3.74 -16.36
CA LYS A 246 18.59 -3.00 -16.49
C LYS A 246 18.60 -2.05 -17.69
N VAL A 247 19.70 -1.35 -17.96
CA VAL A 247 19.86 -0.55 -19.18
C VAL A 247 19.79 -1.44 -20.43
N GLN A 248 20.52 -2.56 -20.45
CA GLN A 248 20.51 -3.50 -21.57
C GLN A 248 19.11 -4.04 -21.87
N ASN A 249 18.33 -4.37 -20.84
CA ASN A 249 16.97 -4.86 -21.00
C ASN A 249 16.00 -3.79 -21.53
N ASN A 250 16.21 -2.52 -21.20
CA ASN A 250 15.38 -1.42 -21.72
C ASN A 250 15.72 -1.02 -23.17
N LEU A 251 16.88 -1.46 -23.68
CA LEU A 251 17.32 -1.21 -25.06
C LEU A 251 16.94 -2.33 -26.04
N ARG A 252 16.42 -3.46 -25.53
CA ARG A 252 15.89 -4.57 -26.33
C ARG A 252 14.42 -4.35 -26.63
#